data_AF-A0A1Q5UNJ6-F1
#
_entry.id   AF-A0A1Q5UNJ6-F1
#
_cell.length_a   1.000
_cell.length_b   1.000
_cell.length_c   1.000
_cell.angle_alpha   90.00
_cell.angle_beta   90.00
_cell.angle_gamma   90.00
#
_symmetry.space_group_name_H-M   'P 1'
#
loop_
_entity.id
_entity.type
_entity.pdbx_description
1 polymer ?
#
loop_
_entity_poly.entity_id
_entity_poly.type
_entity_poly.pdbx_seq_one_letter_code
_entity_poly.pdbx_strand_id
1 'polypeptide(L)'
;MHLGGDQVFKSNLFGMNGKELIQLVDPSDTKRLQLFKHHSNPQDQEAQDCFTLIEDTAKLRAEIDSWKRGVKITWIWRHWMAMLRKCRGGNDTWLNNRMEDVWNGPRDDENGEPLDTSLPHTYMREGYTYGEVIDDTRYTPNMDHPWVQNIVANMPTFRPTIMFRLFVNDCKQTNGYFRSLKWKKPGSDEYQRKRRVRSAMSRHIHNTRGI
;
A
#
# COMPACT_ATOMS: atom_id res chain seq x y z
N MET A 1 0.31 11.69 -17.40
CA MET A 1 0.95 12.33 -18.57
C MET A 1 -0.13 12.96 -19.42
N HIS A 2 -0.09 14.29 -19.56
CA HIS A 2 -1.02 15.05 -20.39
C HIS A 2 -0.32 15.40 -21.70
N LEU A 3 -0.63 14.67 -22.77
CA LEU A 3 -0.06 14.88 -24.09
C LEU A 3 -1.19 14.99 -25.12
N GLY A 4 -1.09 15.94 -26.04
CA GLY A 4 -1.97 16.01 -27.20
C GLY A 4 -1.73 14.83 -28.16
N GLY A 5 -2.71 14.48 -29.00
CA GLY A 5 -2.62 13.32 -29.91
C GLY A 5 -1.34 13.29 -30.76
N ASP A 6 -0.99 14.43 -31.36
CA ASP A 6 0.25 14.56 -32.16
C ASP A 6 1.52 14.41 -31.33
N GLN A 7 1.51 14.85 -30.07
CA GLN A 7 2.65 14.71 -29.15
C GLN A 7 2.82 13.26 -28.70
N VAL A 8 1.71 12.54 -28.48
CA VAL A 8 1.73 11.11 -28.15
C VAL A 8 2.40 10.33 -29.27
N PHE A 9 1.99 10.56 -30.52
CA PHE A 9 2.55 9.89 -31.69
C PHE A 9 4.05 10.19 -31.85
N LYS A 10 4.46 11.45 -31.73
CA LYS A 10 5.88 11.86 -31.83
C LYS A 10 6.75 11.35 -30.69
N SER A 11 6.19 11.20 -29.49
CA SER A 11 6.94 10.75 -28.31
C SER A 11 7.31 9.26 -28.36
N ASN A 12 6.56 8.45 -29.12
CA ASN A 12 6.65 6.98 -29.13
C ASN A 12 6.59 6.34 -27.72
N LEU A 13 6.05 7.06 -26.72
CA LEU A 13 6.01 6.59 -25.34
C LEU A 13 4.86 5.60 -25.11
N PHE A 14 3.74 5.73 -25.82
CA PHE A 14 2.45 5.06 -25.54
C PHE A 14 1.92 4.24 -26.72
N GLY A 15 2.82 3.51 -27.40
CA GLY A 15 2.52 2.67 -28.56
C GLY A 15 2.17 3.48 -29.82
N MET A 16 2.12 2.80 -30.98
CA MET A 16 2.06 3.45 -32.30
C MET A 16 0.79 4.30 -32.56
N ASN A 17 -0.27 4.15 -31.76
CA ASN A 17 -1.56 4.82 -31.99
C ASN A 17 -2.16 5.47 -30.72
N GLY A 18 -1.39 5.63 -29.63
CA GLY A 18 -1.94 6.11 -28.35
C GLY A 18 -3.00 5.21 -27.72
N LYS A 19 -3.17 3.98 -28.24
CA LYS A 19 -4.08 2.95 -27.71
C LYS A 19 -3.54 2.31 -26.42
N GLU A 20 -2.22 2.29 -26.26
CA GLU A 20 -1.59 1.88 -25.00
C GLU A 20 -1.59 3.06 -24.05
N LEU A 21 -2.68 3.22 -23.31
CA LEU A 21 -2.84 4.33 -22.37
C LEU A 21 -1.99 4.16 -21.10
N ILE A 22 -1.35 3.01 -20.92
CA ILE A 22 -0.54 2.68 -19.75
C ILE A 22 0.78 2.09 -20.22
N GLN A 23 1.86 2.54 -19.58
CA GLN A 23 3.21 2.04 -19.78
C GLN A 23 3.82 1.72 -18.42
N LEU A 24 4.44 0.55 -18.33
CA LEU A 24 5.17 0.12 -17.15
C LEU A 24 6.66 0.24 -17.46
N VAL A 25 7.37 1.02 -16.64
CA VAL A 25 8.78 1.29 -16.83
C VAL A 25 9.55 0.69 -15.65
N ASP A 26 10.64 0.00 -15.95
CA ASP A 26 11.55 -0.47 -14.91
C ASP A 26 12.19 0.75 -14.21
N PRO A 27 12.20 0.83 -12.86
CA PRO A 27 12.83 1.94 -12.15
C PRO A 27 14.32 2.14 -12.48
N SER A 28 15.01 1.12 -13.01
CA SER A 28 16.39 1.19 -13.46
C SER A 28 16.56 1.68 -14.91
N ASP A 29 15.49 1.77 -15.70
CA ASP A 29 15.52 2.28 -17.07
C ASP A 29 15.55 3.81 -17.10
N THR A 30 16.70 4.36 -16.69
CA THR A 30 16.95 5.80 -16.62
C THR A 30 16.72 6.50 -17.95
N LYS A 31 17.02 5.85 -19.08
CA LYS A 31 16.82 6.43 -20.42
C LYS A 31 15.33 6.64 -20.69
N ARG A 32 14.50 5.62 -20.44
CA ARG A 32 13.05 5.72 -20.64
C ARG A 32 12.41 6.70 -19.66
N LEU A 33 12.87 6.72 -18.41
CA LEU A 33 12.40 7.68 -17.40
C LEU A 33 12.70 9.14 -17.77
N GLN A 34 13.88 9.42 -18.34
CA GLN A 34 14.22 10.75 -18.85
C GLN A 34 13.35 11.17 -20.04
N LEU A 35 13.00 10.25 -20.93
CA LEU A 35 12.04 10.53 -22.01
C LEU A 35 10.65 10.88 -21.46
N PHE A 36 10.16 10.13 -20.47
CA PHE A 36 8.90 10.46 -19.79
C PHE A 36 8.95 11.84 -19.10
N LYS A 37 10.07 12.18 -18.46
CA LYS A 37 10.26 13.51 -17.84
C LYS A 37 10.23 14.62 -18.89
N HIS A 38 10.95 14.45 -20.00
CA HIS A 38 11.01 15.44 -21.09
C HIS A 38 9.62 15.75 -21.67
N HIS A 39 8.77 14.73 -21.76
CA HIS A 39 7.39 14.87 -22.25
C HIS A 39 6.36 15.14 -21.14
N SER A 40 6.78 15.32 -19.89
CA SER A 40 5.88 15.64 -18.79
C SER A 40 5.44 17.11 -18.84
N ASN A 41 4.22 17.39 -18.39
CA ASN A 41 3.76 18.76 -18.27
C ASN A 41 4.47 19.43 -17.08
N PRO A 42 5.22 20.53 -17.29
CA PRO A 42 5.91 21.22 -16.20
C PRO A 42 4.95 21.83 -15.15
N GLN A 43 3.68 22.06 -15.51
CA GLN A 43 2.66 22.59 -14.60
C GLN A 43 1.93 21.48 -13.80
N ASP A 44 2.18 20.21 -14.10
CA ASP A 44 1.62 19.07 -13.38
C ASP A 44 2.49 18.76 -12.16
N GLN A 45 2.10 19.30 -10.99
CA GLN A 45 2.86 19.12 -9.74
C GLN A 45 3.01 17.64 -9.35
N GLU A 46 2.01 16.80 -9.60
CA GLU A 46 2.10 15.37 -9.27
C GLU A 46 3.17 14.68 -10.13
N ALA A 47 3.26 15.03 -11.41
CA ALA A 47 4.32 14.56 -12.27
C ALA A 47 5.70 15.07 -11.81
N GLN A 48 5.82 16.36 -11.44
CA GLN A 48 7.10 16.91 -10.97
C GLN A 48 7.57 16.27 -9.66
N ASP A 49 6.67 16.04 -8.71
CA ASP A 49 6.96 15.35 -7.45
C ASP A 49 7.43 13.91 -7.71
N CYS A 50 6.78 13.20 -8.65
CA CYS A 50 7.15 11.86 -9.06
C CYS A 50 8.57 11.83 -9.66
N PHE A 51 8.90 12.72 -10.59
CA PHE A 51 10.25 12.76 -11.18
C PHE A 51 11.32 13.20 -10.17
N THR A 52 10.99 14.09 -9.24
CA THR A 52 11.89 14.45 -8.14
C THR A 52 12.24 13.24 -7.28
N LEU A 53 11.25 12.38 -6.98
CA LEU A 53 11.48 11.12 -6.27
C LEU A 53 12.33 10.15 -7.11
N ILE A 54 12.06 10.04 -8.41
CA ILE A 54 12.78 9.13 -9.31
C ILE A 54 14.26 9.52 -9.43
N GLU A 55 14.56 10.83 -9.46
CA GLU A 55 15.93 11.34 -9.57
C GLU A 55 16.72 11.20 -8.25
N ASP A 56 16.03 11.23 -7.12
CA ASP A 56 16.62 10.87 -5.82
C ASP A 56 16.73 9.34 -5.68
N THR A 57 17.78 8.77 -6.27
CA THR A 57 18.01 7.32 -6.32
C THR A 57 18.00 6.64 -4.95
N ALA A 58 18.41 7.34 -3.88
CA ALA A 58 18.39 6.82 -2.52
C ALA A 58 16.96 6.73 -1.98
N LYS A 59 16.15 7.78 -2.14
CA LYS A 59 14.74 7.75 -1.77
C LYS A 59 13.95 6.76 -2.62
N LEU A 60 14.18 6.72 -3.94
CA LEU A 60 13.54 5.75 -4.83
C LEU A 60 13.82 4.31 -4.38
N ARG A 61 15.07 3.99 -4.03
CA ARG A 61 15.42 2.67 -3.49
C ARG A 61 14.66 2.37 -2.19
N ALA A 62 14.63 3.33 -1.26
CA ALA A 62 13.89 3.16 -0.01
C ALA A 62 12.39 2.93 -0.23
N GLU A 63 11.77 3.63 -1.19
CA GLU A 63 10.37 3.43 -1.58
C GLU A 63 10.13 2.06 -2.20
N ILE A 64 11.00 1.62 -3.11
CA ILE A 64 10.94 0.29 -3.71
C ILE A 64 11.06 -0.80 -2.64
N ASP A 65 11.96 -0.64 -1.67
CA ASP A 65 12.14 -1.60 -0.59
C ASP A 65 10.92 -1.61 0.35
N SER A 66 10.36 -0.44 0.63
CA SER A 66 9.10 -0.31 1.38
C SER A 66 7.94 -1.02 0.67
N TRP A 67 7.80 -0.80 -0.63
CA TRP A 67 6.81 -1.48 -1.46
C TRP A 67 7.01 -3.00 -1.46
N LYS A 68 8.25 -3.49 -1.63
CA LYS A 68 8.56 -4.94 -1.57
C LYS A 68 8.18 -5.55 -0.22
N ARG A 69 8.46 -4.85 0.89
CA ARG A 69 8.00 -5.27 2.22
C ARG A 69 6.48 -5.34 2.28
N GLY A 70 5.77 -4.31 1.84
CA GLY A 70 4.31 -4.27 1.82
C GLY A 70 3.67 -5.39 0.99
N VAL A 71 4.23 -5.70 -0.18
CA VAL A 71 3.80 -6.82 -1.03
C VAL A 71 3.97 -8.16 -0.30
N LYS A 72 5.14 -8.39 0.32
CA LYS A 72 5.40 -9.62 1.09
C LYS A 72 4.43 -9.76 2.26
N ILE A 73 4.23 -8.69 3.03
CA ILE A 73 3.30 -8.65 4.16
C ILE A 73 1.87 -8.96 3.70
N THR A 74 1.43 -8.32 2.61
CA THR A 74 0.09 -8.55 2.04
C THR A 74 -0.08 -9.98 1.54
N TRP A 75 0.95 -10.56 0.93
CA TRP A 75 0.95 -11.95 0.50
C TRP A 75 0.72 -12.89 1.68
N ILE A 76 1.55 -12.78 2.73
CA ILE A 76 1.44 -13.59 3.95
C ILE A 76 0.07 -13.40 4.61
N TRP A 77 -0.40 -12.15 4.74
CA TRP A 77 -1.71 -11.82 5.28
C TRP A 77 -2.86 -12.52 4.56
N ARG A 78 -2.86 -12.49 3.22
CA ARG A 78 -3.89 -13.15 2.42
C ARG A 78 -3.90 -14.65 2.62
N HIS A 79 -2.74 -15.28 2.69
CA HIS A 79 -2.62 -16.71 2.97
C HIS A 79 -3.08 -17.06 4.39
N TRP A 80 -2.72 -16.25 5.38
CA TRP A 80 -3.14 -16.42 6.77
C TRP A 80 -4.66 -16.30 6.91
N MET A 81 -5.25 -15.25 6.31
CA MET A 81 -6.70 -15.05 6.26
C MET A 81 -7.44 -16.17 5.52
N ALA A 82 -6.89 -16.69 4.42
CA ALA A 82 -7.48 -17.82 3.71
C ALA A 82 -7.48 -19.09 4.55
N MET A 83 -6.40 -19.33 5.28
CA MET A 83 -6.26 -20.47 6.18
C MET A 83 -7.18 -20.38 7.40
N LEU A 84 -7.29 -19.21 8.03
CA LEU A 84 -8.24 -18.97 9.12
C LEU A 84 -9.68 -19.30 8.71
N ARG A 85 -10.10 -18.89 7.51
CA ARG A 85 -11.43 -19.22 6.98
C ARG A 85 -11.65 -20.73 6.83
N LYS A 86 -10.62 -21.47 6.43
CA LYS A 86 -10.67 -22.94 6.31
C LYS A 86 -10.72 -23.64 7.66
N CYS A 87 -10.00 -23.12 8.67
CA CYS A 87 -9.89 -23.76 9.98
C CYS A 87 -11.07 -23.50 10.91
N ARG A 88 -11.79 -22.37 10.74
CA ARG A 88 -13.05 -22.09 11.47
C ARG A 88 -14.17 -23.12 11.23
N GLY A 89 -13.96 -24.07 10.30
CA GLY A 89 -14.82 -25.24 10.10
C GLY A 89 -14.46 -26.48 10.94
N GLY A 90 -13.52 -26.39 11.90
CA GLY A 90 -13.21 -27.49 12.83
C GLY A 90 -12.07 -28.43 12.41
N ASN A 91 -11.08 -27.96 11.63
CA ASN A 91 -9.93 -28.77 11.22
C ASN A 91 -8.67 -28.52 12.08
N ASP A 92 -8.02 -29.60 12.50
CA ASP A 92 -6.82 -29.68 13.37
C ASP A 92 -5.58 -28.91 12.88
N THR A 93 -5.57 -28.47 11.61
CA THR A 93 -4.47 -27.67 11.02
C THR A 93 -4.21 -26.34 11.73
N TRP A 94 -5.17 -25.85 12.52
CA TRP A 94 -5.04 -24.59 13.26
C TRP A 94 -4.10 -24.72 14.47
N LEU A 95 -4.18 -25.84 15.20
CA LEU A 95 -3.40 -26.11 16.42
C LEU A 95 -1.94 -26.44 16.11
N ASN A 96 -1.67 -27.14 14.99
CA ASN A 96 -0.32 -27.58 14.65
C ASN A 96 0.60 -26.44 14.18
N ASN A 97 0.07 -25.25 13.89
CA ASN A 97 0.82 -24.14 13.31
C ASN A 97 0.89 -22.88 14.19
N ARG A 98 0.43 -22.92 15.46
CA ARG A 98 0.47 -21.79 16.42
C ARG A 98 0.26 -20.42 15.75
N MET A 99 -0.94 -20.20 15.22
CA MET A 99 -1.25 -19.04 14.36
C MET A 99 -1.00 -17.69 15.03
N GLU A 100 -1.07 -17.65 16.34
CA GLU A 100 -0.71 -16.54 17.22
C GLU A 100 0.75 -16.08 17.06
N ASP A 101 1.64 -16.96 16.59
CA ASP A 101 3.07 -16.72 16.43
C ASP A 101 3.46 -16.31 15.00
N VAL A 102 2.50 -16.24 14.07
CA VAL A 102 2.74 -15.85 12.66
C VAL A 102 3.13 -14.37 12.54
N TRP A 103 2.68 -13.54 13.48
CA TRP A 103 2.90 -12.10 13.47
C TRP A 103 3.66 -11.68 14.72
N ASN A 104 4.75 -10.94 14.52
CA ASN A 104 5.46 -10.20 15.55
C ASN A 104 4.78 -8.85 15.77
N GLY A 105 4.70 -8.40 17.01
CA GLY A 105 4.17 -7.09 17.39
C GLY A 105 3.72 -7.05 18.85
N PRO A 106 3.00 -5.99 19.25
CA PRO A 106 2.43 -5.87 20.59
C PRO A 106 1.55 -7.07 20.94
N ARG A 107 1.65 -7.54 22.18
CA ARG A 107 0.79 -8.59 22.75
C ARG A 107 -0.28 -8.03 23.69
N ASP A 108 -0.12 -6.78 24.10
CA ASP A 108 -1.06 -6.06 24.94
C ASP A 108 -1.54 -4.80 24.21
N ASP A 109 -2.75 -4.35 24.55
CA ASP A 109 -3.34 -3.13 24.03
C ASP A 109 -2.76 -1.87 24.71
N GLU A 110 -3.29 -0.69 24.39
CA GLU A 110 -2.81 0.57 24.98
C GLU A 110 -3.08 0.68 26.50
N ASN A 111 -3.97 -0.15 27.04
CA ASN A 111 -4.31 -0.22 28.46
C ASN A 111 -3.54 -1.32 29.19
N GLY A 112 -2.73 -2.12 28.48
CA GLY A 112 -2.01 -3.27 29.02
C GLY A 112 -2.83 -4.55 29.11
N GLU A 113 -4.00 -4.60 28.45
CA GLU A 113 -4.83 -5.79 28.38
C GLU A 113 -4.35 -6.72 27.26
N PRO A 114 -4.31 -8.05 27.48
CA PRO A 114 -3.85 -9.00 26.47
C PRO A 114 -4.69 -8.95 25.19
N LEU A 115 -4.01 -8.86 24.05
CA LEU A 115 -4.61 -8.93 22.72
C LEU A 115 -4.87 -10.37 22.31
N ASP A 116 -6.05 -10.64 21.75
CA ASP A 116 -6.34 -11.94 21.13
C ASP A 116 -5.66 -12.03 19.76
N THR A 117 -4.45 -12.57 19.74
CA THR A 117 -3.61 -12.74 18.54
C THR A 117 -4.12 -13.83 17.59
N SER A 118 -5.20 -14.52 17.95
CA SER A 118 -5.88 -15.46 17.04
C SER A 118 -6.88 -14.79 16.10
N LEU A 119 -7.26 -13.54 16.39
CA LEU A 119 -8.30 -12.83 15.66
C LEU A 119 -7.70 -11.85 14.66
N PRO A 120 -8.19 -11.83 13.40
CA PRO A 120 -7.72 -10.89 12.39
C PRO A 120 -7.75 -9.42 12.81
N HIS A 121 -8.79 -9.00 13.56
CA HIS A 121 -8.99 -7.59 13.88
C HIS A 121 -7.87 -7.01 14.76
N THR A 122 -7.16 -7.85 15.50
CA THR A 122 -5.98 -7.48 16.33
C THR A 122 -4.85 -6.87 15.49
N TYR A 123 -4.72 -7.34 14.25
CA TYR A 123 -3.66 -6.93 13.33
C TYR A 123 -4.11 -5.85 12.34
N MET A 124 -5.39 -5.49 12.32
CA MET A 124 -5.92 -4.55 11.33
C MET A 124 -5.58 -3.12 11.70
N ARG A 125 -5.31 -2.30 10.67
CA ARG A 125 -5.19 -0.85 10.85
C ARG A 125 -6.56 -0.26 11.18
N GLU A 126 -6.61 0.59 12.21
CA GLU A 126 -7.84 1.30 12.58
C GLU A 126 -8.47 2.06 11.41
N GLY A 127 -9.79 1.95 11.27
CA GLY A 127 -10.57 2.65 10.26
C GLY A 127 -10.61 1.99 8.88
N TYR A 128 -10.11 0.77 8.73
CA TYR A 128 -10.29 -0.06 7.54
C TYR A 128 -11.37 -1.13 7.75
N THR A 129 -12.07 -1.46 6.68
CA THR A 129 -13.09 -2.53 6.66
C THR A 129 -12.45 -3.91 6.80
N TYR A 130 -13.20 -4.84 7.39
CA TYR A 130 -12.73 -6.16 7.83
C TYR A 130 -11.97 -6.92 6.72
N GLY A 131 -10.68 -7.19 6.95
CA GLY A 131 -9.87 -8.13 6.17
C GLY A 131 -9.01 -7.55 5.06
N GLU A 132 -8.96 -6.23 4.88
CA GLU A 132 -8.29 -5.63 3.71
C GLU A 132 -6.82 -5.27 3.94
N VAL A 133 -6.45 -4.79 5.12
CA VAL A 133 -5.11 -4.23 5.36
C VAL A 133 -4.63 -4.53 6.78
N ILE A 134 -3.48 -5.19 6.89
CA ILE A 134 -2.72 -5.34 8.14
C ILE A 134 -1.99 -4.03 8.47
N ASP A 135 -1.91 -3.69 9.76
CA ASP A 135 -1.10 -2.56 10.21
C ASP A 135 0.39 -2.92 10.23
N ASP A 136 1.02 -2.77 9.06
CA ASP A 136 2.43 -3.02 8.81
C ASP A 136 3.39 -2.09 9.57
N THR A 137 2.86 -1.10 10.29
CA THR A 137 3.65 -0.25 11.20
C THR A 137 3.79 -0.84 12.60
N ARG A 138 2.84 -1.67 13.00
CA ARG A 138 2.80 -2.31 14.32
C ARG A 138 3.17 -3.79 14.27
N TYR A 139 2.83 -4.44 13.17
CA TYR A 139 2.97 -5.88 13.02
C TYR A 139 3.83 -6.24 11.83
N THR A 140 4.70 -7.22 12.03
CA THR A 140 5.55 -7.77 10.96
C THR A 140 5.43 -9.29 10.96
N PRO A 141 5.56 -9.96 9.80
CA PRO A 141 5.57 -11.41 9.76
C PRO A 141 6.73 -11.97 10.57
N ASN A 142 6.48 -13.05 11.30
CA ASN A 142 7.53 -13.84 11.91
C ASN A 142 8.23 -14.70 10.85
N MET A 143 9.39 -14.25 10.40
CA MET A 143 10.14 -14.91 9.32
C MET A 143 10.77 -16.25 9.72
N ASP A 144 10.84 -16.55 11.02
CA ASP A 144 11.36 -17.82 11.55
C ASP A 144 10.25 -18.87 11.68
N HIS A 145 8.99 -18.46 11.52
CA HIS A 145 7.86 -19.36 11.59
C HIS A 145 7.83 -20.31 10.37
N PRO A 146 7.81 -21.65 10.55
CA PRO A 146 7.89 -22.61 9.43
C PRO A 146 6.81 -22.38 8.35
N TRP A 147 5.59 -22.08 8.77
CA TRP A 147 4.51 -21.72 7.84
C TRP A 147 4.82 -20.46 7.03
N VAL A 148 5.38 -19.41 7.64
CA VAL A 148 5.74 -18.16 6.94
C VAL A 148 6.86 -18.43 5.94
N GLN A 149 7.87 -19.21 6.33
CA GLN A 149 8.97 -19.60 5.44
C GLN A 149 8.43 -20.33 4.20
N ASN A 150 7.51 -21.28 4.39
CA ASN A 150 6.87 -21.98 3.28
C ASN A 150 6.06 -21.04 2.38
N ILE A 151 5.29 -20.11 2.93
CA ILE A 151 4.52 -19.15 2.14
C ILE A 151 5.43 -18.20 1.35
N VAL A 152 6.54 -17.78 1.93
CA VAL A 152 7.51 -16.88 1.28
C VAL A 152 8.31 -17.61 0.21
N ALA A 153 8.69 -18.87 0.43
CA ALA A 153 9.38 -19.70 -0.55
C ALA A 153 8.54 -19.92 -1.82
N ASN A 154 7.21 -19.96 -1.69
CA ASN A 154 6.27 -20.10 -2.80
C ASN A 154 5.75 -18.74 -3.34
N MET A 155 6.29 -17.62 -2.85
CA MET A 155 5.86 -16.29 -3.30
C MET A 155 6.37 -16.03 -4.73
N PRO A 156 5.52 -15.57 -5.66
CA PRO A 156 5.99 -15.18 -6.98
C PRO A 156 6.95 -13.99 -6.89
N THR A 157 7.86 -13.89 -7.85
CA THR A 157 8.78 -12.76 -7.91
C THR A 157 8.05 -11.52 -8.41
N PHE A 158 7.86 -10.54 -7.54
CA PHE A 158 7.28 -9.25 -7.90
C PHE A 158 8.37 -8.27 -8.34
N ARG A 159 8.21 -7.70 -9.54
CA ARG A 159 9.11 -6.68 -10.09
C ARG A 159 8.48 -5.29 -9.90
N PRO A 160 9.14 -4.36 -9.19
CA PRO A 160 8.64 -3.00 -9.07
C PRO A 160 8.65 -2.33 -10.44
N THR A 161 7.57 -1.65 -10.80
CA THR A 161 7.46 -0.88 -12.03
C THR A 161 6.82 0.47 -11.75
N ILE A 162 7.26 1.50 -12.49
CA ILE A 162 6.66 2.81 -12.47
C ILE A 162 5.61 2.84 -13.58
N MET A 163 4.37 3.10 -13.20
CA MET A 163 3.25 3.17 -14.14
C MET A 163 3.06 4.60 -14.63
N PHE A 164 3.23 4.82 -15.92
CA PHE A 164 2.82 6.05 -16.59
C PHE A 164 1.48 5.82 -17.28
N ARG A 165 0.51 6.70 -16.99
CA ARG A 165 -0.79 6.71 -17.68
C ARG A 165 -0.89 7.94 -18.57
N LEU A 166 -1.28 7.72 -19.82
CA LEU A 166 -1.60 8.75 -20.80
C LEU A 166 -3.05 9.21 -20.63
N PHE A 167 -3.22 10.53 -20.60
CA PHE A 167 -4.52 11.19 -20.72
C PHE A 167 -4.51 12.02 -21.99
N VAL A 168 -5.32 11.62 -22.97
CA VAL A 168 -5.51 12.33 -24.23
C VAL A 168 -6.71 13.25 -24.06
N ASN A 169 -6.51 14.55 -24.31
CA ASN A 169 -7.45 15.65 -24.10
C ASN A 169 -7.63 16.05 -22.63
N ASP A 170 -7.29 17.30 -22.37
CA ASP A 170 -7.43 18.08 -21.14
C ASP A 170 -8.34 17.44 -20.07
N CYS A 171 -7.74 16.99 -18.97
CA CYS A 171 -8.47 16.53 -17.79
C CYS A 171 -9.13 17.76 -17.14
N LYS A 172 -10.24 18.25 -17.71
CA LYS A 172 -11.16 19.09 -16.96
C LYS A 172 -11.79 18.21 -15.89
N GLN A 173 -11.16 18.22 -14.70
CA GLN A 173 -11.71 17.83 -13.39
C GLN A 173 -12.95 16.92 -13.48
N THR A 174 -12.83 15.73 -14.08
CA THR A 174 -13.88 14.76 -13.87
C THR A 174 -13.67 14.27 -12.45
N ASN A 175 -14.67 14.48 -11.61
CA ASN A 175 -14.85 13.91 -10.27
C ASN A 175 -14.93 12.36 -10.34
N GLY A 176 -14.11 11.72 -11.17
CA GLY A 176 -13.86 10.30 -11.11
C GLY A 176 -13.06 10.06 -9.84
N TYR A 177 -13.67 9.35 -8.90
CA TYR A 177 -13.05 8.82 -7.70
C TYR A 177 -11.91 7.85 -8.06
N PHE A 178 -10.83 8.36 -8.63
CA PHE A 178 -9.55 7.68 -8.57
C PHE A 178 -8.99 8.03 -7.21
N ARG A 179 -9.05 7.06 -6.28
CA ARG A 179 -8.13 7.04 -5.17
C ARG A 179 -6.73 6.95 -5.78
N SER A 180 -6.09 8.09 -6.02
CA SER A 180 -4.64 8.12 -5.93
C SER A 180 -4.32 7.41 -4.61
N LEU A 181 -3.47 6.39 -4.63
CA LEU A 181 -2.77 5.98 -3.42
C LEU A 181 -1.92 7.20 -3.02
N LYS A 182 -2.56 8.21 -2.42
CA LYS A 182 -1.89 9.36 -1.86
C LYS A 182 -0.98 8.74 -0.83
N TRP A 183 0.31 8.76 -1.13
CA TRP A 183 1.34 8.48 -0.18
C TRP A 183 1.25 9.58 0.88
N LYS A 184 0.36 9.41 1.86
CA LYS A 184 0.26 10.31 2.99
C LYS A 184 1.43 9.98 3.89
N LYS A 185 2.46 10.82 3.83
CA LYS A 185 3.58 10.77 4.78
C LYS A 185 3.02 10.64 6.21
N PRO A 186 3.47 9.66 7.01
CA PRO A 186 3.23 9.66 8.43
C PRO A 186 3.75 11.00 9.01
N GLY A 187 2.88 11.76 9.69
CA GLY A 187 3.27 13.00 10.36
C GLY A 187 2.85 14.33 9.71
N SER A 188 2.04 14.35 8.64
CA SER A 188 1.49 15.62 8.14
C SER A 188 0.50 16.26 9.13
N ASP A 189 0.40 17.59 9.14
CA ASP A 189 -0.50 18.32 10.06
C ASP A 189 -1.97 17.91 9.92
N GLU A 190 -2.40 17.50 8.73
CA GLU A 190 -3.74 16.96 8.49
C GLU A 190 -3.97 15.62 9.24
N TYR A 191 -2.92 14.79 9.36
CA TYR A 191 -2.93 13.53 10.11
C TYR A 191 -3.01 13.80 11.62
N GLN A 192 -2.23 14.76 12.13
CA GLN A 192 -2.27 15.16 13.55
C GLN A 192 -3.61 15.81 13.93
N ARG A 193 -4.20 16.62 13.04
CA ARG A 193 -5.49 17.28 13.26
C ARG A 193 -6.64 16.27 13.32
N LYS A 194 -6.64 15.24 12.47
CA LYS A 194 -7.64 14.15 12.50
C LYS A 194 -7.51 13.27 13.74
N ARG A 195 -6.29 13.04 14.25
CA ARG A 195 -6.04 12.30 15.49
C ARG A 195 -6.55 13.06 16.74
N ARG A 196 -6.34 14.38 16.79
CA ARG A 196 -6.85 15.23 17.90
C ARG A 196 -8.38 15.31 17.94
N VAL A 197 -9.04 15.43 16.78
CA VAL A 197 -10.51 15.48 16.72
C VAL A 197 -11.14 14.15 17.15
N ARG A 198 -10.53 13.00 16.84
CA ARG A 198 -11.03 11.68 17.26
C ARG A 198 -10.81 11.37 18.74
N SER A 199 -9.69 11.80 19.34
CA SER A 199 -9.47 11.71 20.80
C SER A 199 -10.49 12.54 21.60
N ALA A 200 -10.98 13.66 21.03
CA ALA A 200 -12.03 14.47 21.64
C ALA A 200 -13.42 13.81 21.52
N MET A 201 -13.74 13.15 20.39
CA MET A 201 -15.01 12.44 20.21
C MET A 201 -15.11 11.15 21.04
N SER A 202 -14.02 10.39 21.21
CA SER A 202 -14.02 9.17 22.01
C SER A 202 -14.25 9.45 23.51
N ARG A 203 -13.78 10.59 24.02
CA ARG A 203 -14.09 11.07 25.38
C ARG A 203 -15.54 11.50 25.58
N HIS A 204 -16.27 11.86 24.52
CA HIS A 204 -17.67 12.28 24.63
C HIS A 204 -18.64 11.09 24.64
N ILE A 205 -18.28 9.98 23.99
CA ILE A 205 -19.10 8.76 23.93
C ILE A 205 -19.07 7.99 25.26
N HIS A 206 -17.97 8.08 26.03
CA HIS A 206 -17.90 7.45 27.35
C HIS A 206 -18.65 8.22 28.45
N ASN A 207 -18.97 9.50 28.25
CA ASN A 207 -19.64 10.32 29.27
C ASN A 207 -21.17 10.39 29.12
N THR A 208 -21.75 9.69 28.14
CA THR A 208 -23.21 9.65 27.88
C THR A 208 -23.86 8.28 28.15
N ARG A 209 -23.14 7.36 28.78
CA ARG A 209 -23.66 6.06 29.25
C ARG A 209 -23.70 5.89 30.77
N GLY A 210 -23.68 6.99 31.52
CA GLY A 210 -23.98 7.01 32.95
C GLY A 210 -25.28 7.78 33.20
N ILE A 211 -26.41 7.08 33.12
CA ILE A 211 -27.61 7.36 33.91
C ILE A 211 -27.60 6.33 35.03
#